data_AF-A0A1J4X973-F1
#
_entry.id   AF-A0A1J4X973-F1
#
_cell.length_a   1.000
_cell.length_b   1.000
_cell.length_c   1.000
_cell.angle_alpha   90.00
_cell.angle_beta   90.00
_cell.angle_gamma   90.00
#
_symmetry.space_group_name_H-M   'P 1'
#
loop_
_entity.id
_entity.type
_entity.pdbx_description
1 polymer ?
#
loop_
_entity_poly.entity_id
_entity_poly.type
_entity_poly.pdbx_seq_one_letter_code
_entity_poly.pdbx_strand_id
1 'polypeptide(L)'
;MRFLSVIIGFFVQTAHAADPNVWGIYCSTFGACGGGQTFLMDLAGRTATFIFQLVGGGAVLAVLYASVKLVIGGEAGKDEAKKIIQYALGGLILAIMGWSIITYVQQLIVGVTGG
;
A
#
# COMPACT_ATOMS: atom_id res chain seq x y z
N MET A 1 -22.65 22.47 -29.49
CA MET A 1 -22.67 21.29 -28.59
C MET A 1 -22.44 19.94 -29.31
N ARG A 2 -22.81 19.76 -30.60
CA ARG A 2 -22.60 18.49 -31.34
C ARG A 2 -21.19 18.26 -31.90
N PHE A 3 -20.41 19.33 -32.12
CA PHE A 3 -19.02 19.19 -32.57
C PHE A 3 -18.07 18.68 -31.47
N LEU A 4 -18.34 19.05 -30.22
CA LEU A 4 -17.51 18.67 -29.08
C LEU A 4 -17.66 17.17 -28.75
N SER A 5 -18.84 16.58 -28.96
CA SER A 5 -19.08 15.14 -28.80
C SER A 5 -18.39 14.28 -29.87
N VAL A 6 -18.23 14.81 -31.10
CA VAL A 6 -17.55 14.10 -32.20
C VAL A 6 -16.03 14.04 -31.94
N ILE A 7 -15.45 15.13 -31.43
CA ILE A 7 -14.02 15.19 -31.10
C ILE A 7 -13.71 14.29 -29.90
N ILE A 8 -14.57 14.28 -28.87
CA ILE A 8 -14.46 13.32 -27.76
C ILE A 8 -14.55 11.88 -28.29
N GLY A 9 -15.48 11.57 -29.20
CA GLY A 9 -15.58 10.24 -29.83
C GLY A 9 -14.35 9.81 -30.63
N PHE A 10 -13.62 10.76 -31.23
CA PHE A 10 -12.42 10.50 -32.02
C PHE A 10 -11.17 10.28 -31.15
N PHE A 11 -11.06 10.96 -30.00
CA PHE A 11 -9.94 10.80 -29.06
C PHE A 11 -10.17 9.70 -28.00
N VAL A 12 -11.40 9.20 -27.83
CA VAL A 12 -11.75 8.16 -26.84
C VAL A 12 -11.54 6.73 -27.37
N GLN A 13 -11.19 6.53 -28.64
CA GLN A 13 -10.87 5.18 -29.14
C GLN A 13 -9.57 4.59 -28.54
N THR A 14 -8.74 5.38 -27.87
CA THR A 14 -7.53 4.90 -27.15
C THR A 14 -7.65 4.93 -25.62
N ALA A 15 -8.80 5.35 -25.08
CA ALA A 15 -9.09 5.15 -23.66
C ALA A 15 -9.75 3.77 -23.48
N HIS A 16 -8.91 2.73 -23.41
CA HIS A 16 -9.28 1.34 -23.08
C HIS A 16 -9.95 1.15 -21.70
N ALA A 17 -10.43 2.22 -21.05
CA ALA A 17 -11.08 2.16 -19.74
C ALA A 17 -12.55 1.66 -19.81
N ALA A 18 -13.15 1.59 -21.00
CA ALA A 18 -14.54 1.18 -21.20
C ALA A 18 -14.71 -0.27 -21.70
N ASP A 19 -13.63 -0.99 -22.00
CA ASP A 19 -13.70 -2.39 -22.43
C ASP A 19 -13.73 -3.34 -21.21
N PRO A 20 -14.76 -4.19 -21.04
CA PRO A 20 -14.87 -5.09 -19.90
C PRO A 20 -13.73 -6.11 -19.79
N ASN A 21 -13.03 -6.39 -20.90
CA ASN A 21 -11.88 -7.30 -20.92
C ASN A 21 -10.58 -6.68 -20.35
N VAL A 22 -10.43 -5.36 -20.34
CA VAL A 22 -9.19 -4.72 -19.88
C VAL A 22 -9.08 -4.80 -18.35
N TRP A 23 -10.21 -4.67 -17.65
CA TRP A 23 -10.31 -4.93 -16.21
C TRP A 23 -9.96 -6.38 -15.86
N GLY A 24 -10.21 -7.34 -16.76
CA GLY A 24 -9.75 -8.73 -16.63
C GLY A 24 -8.22 -8.86 -16.65
N ILE A 25 -7.54 -8.12 -17.54
CA ILE A 25 -6.06 -8.09 -17.62
C ILE A 25 -5.47 -7.42 -16.37
N TYR A 26 -6.09 -6.34 -15.88
CA TYR A 26 -5.68 -5.70 -14.63
C TYR A 26 -5.92 -6.60 -13.40
N CYS A 27 -7.02 -7.36 -13.39
CA CYS A 27 -7.30 -8.38 -12.38
C CYS A 27 -6.26 -9.51 -12.42
N SER A 28 -5.83 -10.01 -13.59
CA SER A 28 -4.77 -11.04 -13.63
C SER A 28 -3.38 -10.52 -13.28
N THR A 29 -3.09 -9.24 -13.56
CA THR A 29 -1.74 -8.67 -13.39
C THR A 29 -1.52 -8.08 -12.00
N PHE A 30 -2.48 -7.30 -11.49
CA PHE A 30 -2.41 -6.63 -10.20
C PHE A 30 -3.27 -7.32 -9.13
N GLY A 31 -4.12 -8.26 -9.53
CA GLY A 31 -5.03 -8.97 -8.64
C GLY A 31 -6.23 -8.16 -8.16
N ALA A 32 -6.34 -6.89 -8.59
CA ALA A 32 -7.46 -6.04 -8.24
C ALA A 32 -8.62 -6.25 -9.23
N CYS A 33 -9.65 -6.96 -8.77
CA CYS A 33 -10.75 -7.42 -9.61
C CYS A 33 -11.99 -6.56 -9.35
N GLY A 34 -12.00 -5.37 -9.96
CA GLY A 34 -13.09 -4.40 -9.87
C GLY A 34 -12.93 -3.33 -10.94
N GLY A 35 -14.03 -2.66 -11.29
CA GLY A 35 -14.01 -1.55 -12.25
C GLY A 35 -13.86 -0.19 -11.55
N GLY A 36 -13.09 0.71 -12.16
CA GLY A 36 -12.99 2.11 -11.76
C GLY A 36 -12.50 2.32 -10.32
N GLN A 37 -13.39 2.81 -9.45
CA GLN A 37 -13.06 3.21 -8.09
C GLN A 37 -12.75 2.02 -7.17
N THR A 38 -13.40 0.87 -7.38
CA THR A 38 -13.15 -0.35 -6.60
C THR A 38 -11.76 -0.93 -6.86
N PHE A 39 -11.24 -0.81 -8.08
CA PHE A 39 -9.87 -1.16 -8.43
C PHE A 39 -8.85 -0.33 -7.64
N LEU A 40 -9.06 0.99 -7.52
CA LEU A 40 -8.16 1.86 -6.78
C LEU A 40 -8.13 1.51 -5.29
N MET A 41 -9.26 1.11 -4.72
CA MET A 41 -9.33 0.70 -3.31
C MET A 41 -8.63 -0.63 -3.04
N ASP A 42 -8.81 -1.62 -3.91
CA ASP A 42 -8.15 -2.93 -3.79
C ASP A 42 -6.65 -2.81 -4.03
N LEU A 43 -6.24 -2.04 -5.05
CA LEU A 43 -4.83 -1.73 -5.30
C LEU A 43 -4.18 -0.99 -4.14
N ALA A 44 -4.86 -0.01 -3.54
CA ALA A 44 -4.37 0.71 -2.37
C ALA A 44 -4.22 -0.22 -1.16
N GLY A 45 -5.20 -1.09 -0.90
CA GLY A 45 -5.14 -2.07 0.20
C GLY A 45 -4.00 -3.08 0.04
N ARG A 46 -3.77 -3.58 -1.18
CA ARG A 46 -2.67 -4.48 -1.50
C ARG A 46 -1.31 -3.80 -1.39
N THR A 47 -1.20 -2.57 -1.91
CA THR A 47 0.02 -1.77 -1.81
C THR A 47 0.35 -1.47 -0.34
N ALA A 48 -0.66 -1.13 0.46
CA ALA A 48 -0.52 -0.97 1.90
C ALA A 48 0.03 -2.23 2.55
N THR A 49 -0.61 -3.36 2.30
CA THR A 49 -0.22 -4.67 2.86
C THR A 49 1.22 -5.02 2.48
N PHE A 50 1.61 -4.77 1.23
CA PHE A 50 2.98 -4.98 0.76
C PHE A 50 4.00 -4.10 1.48
N ILE A 51 3.72 -2.79 1.62
CA ILE A 51 4.57 -1.86 2.39
C ILE A 51 4.67 -2.32 3.85
N PHE A 52 3.57 -2.76 4.45
CA PHE A 52 3.55 -3.31 5.80
C PHE A 52 4.39 -4.56 5.96
N GLN A 53 4.34 -5.48 5.00
CA GLN A 53 5.19 -6.67 5.00
C GLN A 53 6.67 -6.31 4.86
N LEU A 54 7.00 -5.28 4.07
CA LEU A 54 8.37 -4.76 3.98
C LEU A 54 8.84 -4.11 5.29
N VAL A 55 8.02 -3.27 5.91
CA VAL A 55 8.37 -2.62 7.19
C VAL A 55 8.45 -3.66 8.32
N GLY A 56 7.49 -4.58 8.39
CA GLY A 56 7.50 -5.68 9.36
C GLY A 56 8.71 -6.61 9.16
N GLY A 57 9.00 -7.00 7.92
CA GLY A 57 10.18 -7.80 7.60
C GLY A 57 11.49 -7.08 7.92
N GLY A 58 11.59 -5.79 7.58
CA GLY A 58 12.73 -4.94 7.94
C GLY A 58 12.91 -4.80 9.45
N ALA A 59 11.82 -4.65 10.21
CA ALA A 59 11.85 -4.61 11.66
C ALA A 59 12.36 -5.93 12.26
N VAL A 60 11.92 -7.08 11.74
CA VAL A 60 12.42 -8.40 12.17
C VAL A 60 13.93 -8.53 11.92
N LEU A 61 14.40 -8.13 10.74
CA LEU A 61 15.85 -8.14 10.43
C LEU A 61 16.65 -7.21 11.35
N ALA A 62 16.12 -6.01 11.64
CA ALA A 62 16.76 -5.07 12.56
C ALA A 62 16.84 -5.62 13.99
N VAL A 63 15.79 -6.30 14.47
CA VAL A 63 15.79 -6.97 15.78
C VAL A 63 16.77 -8.13 15.82
N LEU A 64 16.85 -8.95 14.76
CA LEU A 64 17.84 -10.03 14.67
C LEU A 64 19.27 -9.48 14.72
N TYR A 65 19.55 -8.42 13.97
CA TYR A 65 20.86 -7.76 14.01
C TYR A 65 21.18 -7.20 15.41
N ALA A 66 20.22 -6.55 16.06
CA ALA A 66 20.37 -6.05 17.42
C ALA A 66 20.63 -7.19 18.43
N SER A 67 19.97 -8.34 18.26
CA SER A 67 20.14 -9.53 19.09
C SER A 67 21.55 -10.11 18.96
N VAL A 68 22.06 -10.19 17.73
CA VAL A 68 23.45 -10.63 17.47
C VAL A 68 24.44 -9.64 18.07
N LYS A 69 24.21 -8.33 17.90
CA LYS A 69 25.06 -7.28 18.47
C LYS A 69 25.09 -7.28 20.00
N LEU A 70 23.99 -7.65 20.65
CA LEU A 70 23.91 -7.85 22.11
C LEU A 70 24.82 -8.97 22.60
N VAL A 71 24.87 -10.09 21.86
CA VAL A 71 25.66 -11.27 22.25
C VAL A 71 27.16 -11.00 22.10
N ILE A 72 27.56 -10.25 21.06
CA ILE A 72 28.97 -10.04 20.73
C ILE A 72 29.54 -8.76 21.38
N GLY A 73 28.71 -7.75 21.63
CA GLY A 73 29.17 -6.38 21.95
C GLY A 73 29.34 -6.03 23.43
N GLY A 74 29.06 -6.95 24.37
CA GLY A 74 29.18 -6.67 25.81
C GLY A 74 28.34 -5.48 26.28
N GLU A 75 28.88 -4.62 27.16
CA GLU A 75 28.16 -3.45 27.70
C GLU A 75 27.83 -2.39 26.64
N ALA A 76 28.72 -2.14 25.67
CA ALA A 76 28.48 -1.18 24.59
C ALA A 76 27.42 -1.70 23.59
N GLY A 77 27.38 -3.01 23.35
CA GLY A 77 26.37 -3.63 22.49
C GLY A 77 24.94 -3.53 23.04
N LYS A 78 24.79 -3.43 24.37
CA LYS A 78 23.49 -3.32 25.04
C LYS A 78 22.76 -2.02 24.73
N ASP A 79 23.45 -0.89 24.82
CA ASP A 79 22.85 0.42 24.59
C ASP A 79 22.51 0.65 23.11
N GLU A 80 23.38 0.18 22.21
CA GLU A 80 23.14 0.30 20.77
C GLU A 80 22.02 -0.62 20.29
N ALA A 81 21.95 -1.87 20.78
CA ALA A 81 20.85 -2.77 20.44
C ALA A 81 19.50 -2.25 20.94
N LYS A 82 19.45 -1.65 22.14
CA LYS A 82 18.22 -1.07 22.68
C LYS A 82 17.73 0.09 21.80
N LYS A 83 18.63 0.95 21.33
CA LYS A 83 18.30 2.01 20.36
C LYS A 83 17.78 1.45 19.05
N ILE A 84 18.44 0.43 18.48
CA ILE A 84 18.01 -0.20 17.22
C ILE A 84 16.61 -0.80 17.37
N ILE A 85 16.34 -1.50 18.47
CA ILE A 85 15.02 -2.08 18.76
C ILE A 85 13.97 -0.97 18.93
N GLN A 86 14.31 0.14 19.59
CA GLN A 86 13.40 1.30 19.72
C GLN A 86 13.07 1.94 18.38
N TYR A 87 14.05 2.13 17.50
CA TYR A 87 13.79 2.65 16.15
C TYR A 87 12.97 1.67 15.29
N ALA A 88 13.21 0.36 15.41
CA ALA A 88 12.42 -0.66 14.73
C ALA A 88 10.96 -0.66 15.23
N LEU A 89 10.73 -0.55 16.53
CA LEU A 89 9.40 -0.37 17.12
C LEU A 89 8.74 0.93 16.64
N GLY A 90 9.48 2.03 16.57
CA GLY A 90 8.99 3.30 16.03
C GLY A 90 8.51 3.17 14.58
N GLY A 91 9.28 2.50 13.74
CA GLY A 91 8.89 2.20 12.35
C GLY A 91 7.63 1.32 12.26
N LEU A 92 7.51 0.32 13.13
CA LEU A 92 6.32 -0.54 13.20
C LEU A 92 5.06 0.25 13.61
N ILE A 93 5.19 1.14 14.61
CA ILE A 93 4.08 1.99 15.07
C ILE A 93 3.64 2.95 13.96
N LEU A 94 4.60 3.60 13.28
CA LEU A 94 4.32 4.45 12.12
C LEU A 94 3.60 3.69 11.01
N ALA A 95 4.02 2.44 10.74
CA ALA A 95 3.33 1.60 9.78
C ALA A 95 1.87 1.43 10.21
N ILE A 96 1.59 0.96 11.43
CA ILE A 96 0.23 0.74 11.97
C ILE A 96 -0.66 1.98 11.78
N MET A 97 -0.13 3.18 12.02
CA MET A 97 -0.87 4.42 11.78
C MET A 97 -1.22 4.63 10.29
N GLY A 98 -0.32 4.27 9.38
CA GLY A 98 -0.57 4.25 7.95
C GLY A 98 -1.75 3.36 7.55
N TRP A 99 -1.92 2.19 8.18
CA TRP A 99 -3.11 1.36 7.95
C TRP A 99 -4.38 2.08 8.34
N SER A 100 -4.37 2.75 9.50
CA SER A 100 -5.54 3.48 10.00
C SER A 100 -5.98 4.58 9.03
N ILE A 101 -5.03 5.27 8.38
CA ILE A 101 -5.33 6.30 7.37
C ILE A 101 -6.00 5.65 6.15
N ILE A 102 -5.47 4.51 5.69
CA ILE A 102 -5.99 3.82 4.50
C ILE A 102 -7.39 3.29 4.76
N THR A 103 -7.64 2.69 5.93
CA THR A 103 -8.98 2.24 6.33
C THR A 103 -9.95 3.41 6.48
N TYR A 104 -9.50 4.54 7.01
CA TYR A 104 -10.33 5.74 7.14
C TYR A 104 -10.71 6.32 5.78
N VAL A 105 -9.75 6.43 4.86
CA VAL A 105 -10.00 6.85 3.47
C VAL A 105 -10.95 5.87 2.77
N GLN A 106 -10.77 4.57 2.97
CA GLN A 106 -11.68 3.56 2.43
C GLN A 106 -13.11 3.74 2.95
N GLN A 107 -13.28 3.96 4.25
CA GLN A 107 -14.60 4.21 4.84
C GLN A 107 -15.25 5.51 4.37
N LEU A 108 -14.47 6.59 4.26
CA LEU A 108 -14.94 7.86 3.70
C LEU A 108 -15.43 7.69 2.26
N ILE A 109 -14.65 6.99 1.44
CA ILE A 109 -15.02 6.75 0.05
C ILE A 109 -16.30 5.91 -0.02
N VAL A 110 -16.41 4.79 0.71
CA VAL A 110 -17.64 3.99 0.74
C VAL A 110 -18.84 4.82 1.24
N GLY A 111 -18.63 5.67 2.26
CA GLY A 111 -19.68 6.54 2.81
C GLY A 111 -20.11 7.67 1.86
N VAL A 112 -19.20 8.21 1.05
CA VAL A 112 -19.50 9.28 0.06
C VAL A 112 -20.11 8.71 -1.22
N THR A 113 -19.67 7.53 -1.65
CA THR A 113 -20.14 6.95 -2.92
C THR A 113 -21.46 6.21 -2.79
N GLY A 114 -21.90 5.89 -1.56
CA GLY A 114 -23.13 5.14 -1.29
C GLY A 114 -23.11 3.81 -2.04
N GLY A 115 -22.46 2.80 -1.44
CA GLY A 115 -22.28 1.47 -2.04
C GLY A 115 -23.49 0.93 -2.79
#